data_AF-A0A960CZ29-F1
#
_entry.id   AF-A0A960CZ29-F1
#
_cell.length_a   1.000
_cell.length_b   1.000
_cell.length_c   1.000
_cell.angle_alpha   90.00
_cell.angle_beta   90.00
_cell.angle_gamma   90.00
#
_symmetry.space_group_name_H-M   'P 1'
#
loop_
_entity.id
_entity.type
_entity.pdbx_description
1 polymer ?
#
loop_
_entity_poly.entity_id
_entity_poly.type
_entity_poly.pdbx_seq_one_letter_code
_entity_poly.pdbx_strand_id
1 'polypeptide(L)'
;GGSLMAAYQSQAVEPNVTPLDGMRPAAGLTDLPPADGYIASAAHPGRPEVLTAWMDAAVTDENDPVASDPDLDLFDERNGPPFSADFVSRYRAAQIARNHAITDWVETELKRVEAAGFSDRPFTVMRTWADPRMVDPTIEPTKRQPNLCYAGVPVRANRSAHGIAAACTLRSWLGMWSLKVAQTRAEPHLARITCPALVINAEQDTGVFPSDAKRIFDALAGTDKTMCAIDTDHYFTTPGARTEQADTIAKWIAKRWR
;
A
#
# COMPACT_ATOMS: atom_id res chain seq x y z
N GLY A 1 2.63 1.23 9.28
CA GLY A 1 2.40 1.95 8.01
C GLY A 1 1.18 2.84 8.14
N GLY A 2 0.98 3.78 7.20
CA GLY A 2 -0.06 4.82 7.30
C GLY A 2 -1.48 4.30 7.51
N SER A 3 -1.91 3.31 6.72
CA SER A 3 -3.28 2.79 6.82
C SER A 3 -3.58 2.06 8.13
N LEU A 4 -2.60 1.35 8.69
CA LEU A 4 -2.74 0.71 10.01
C LEU A 4 -2.82 1.74 11.13
N MET A 5 -2.06 2.84 11.03
CA MET A 5 -2.18 3.96 12.00
C MET A 5 -3.52 4.69 11.86
N ALA A 6 -4.04 4.81 10.64
CA ALA A 6 -5.38 5.37 10.43
C ALA A 6 -6.44 4.46 11.07
N ALA A 7 -6.37 3.15 10.80
CA ALA A 7 -7.26 2.15 11.41
C ALA A 7 -7.16 2.15 12.94
N TYR A 8 -5.94 2.24 13.50
CA TYR A 8 -5.73 2.37 14.94
C TYR A 8 -6.46 3.59 15.51
N GLN A 9 -6.23 4.78 14.95
CA GLN A 9 -6.82 6.01 15.47
C GLN A 9 -8.35 5.99 15.34
N SER A 10 -8.86 5.55 14.19
CA SER A 10 -10.29 5.36 13.94
C SER A 10 -10.91 4.40 14.96
N GLN A 11 -10.25 3.26 15.21
CA GLN A 11 -10.69 2.25 16.18
C GLN A 11 -10.64 2.76 17.63
N ALA A 12 -9.63 3.55 17.99
CA ALA A 12 -9.45 4.11 19.33
C ALA A 12 -10.50 5.17 19.68
N VAL A 13 -10.98 5.92 18.68
CA VAL A 13 -12.01 6.97 18.86
C VAL A 13 -13.41 6.38 18.82
N GLU A 14 -13.71 5.55 17.81
CA GLU A 14 -15.02 4.90 17.66
C GLU A 14 -14.80 3.51 17.03
N PRO A 15 -14.85 2.41 17.81
CA PRO A 15 -14.59 1.05 17.34
C PRO A 15 -15.39 0.66 16.10
N ASN A 16 -14.70 0.18 15.05
CA ASN A 16 -15.29 -0.14 13.75
C ASN A 16 -14.60 -1.31 13.00
N VAL A 17 -13.49 -1.83 13.52
CA VAL A 17 -12.81 -3.02 12.98
C VAL A 17 -13.34 -4.26 13.69
N THR A 18 -13.68 -5.30 12.92
CA THR A 18 -14.13 -6.60 13.42
C THR A 18 -13.10 -7.70 13.12
N PRO A 19 -13.01 -8.77 13.93
CA PRO A 19 -12.24 -9.94 13.54
C PRO A 19 -12.79 -10.55 12.24
N LEU A 20 -11.92 -11.23 11.48
CA LEU A 20 -12.37 -12.09 10.39
C LEU A 20 -13.25 -13.22 10.95
N ASP A 21 -14.16 -13.72 10.13
CA ASP A 21 -15.03 -14.83 10.52
C ASP A 21 -14.23 -16.04 11.04
N GLY A 22 -14.68 -16.59 12.17
CA GLY A 22 -14.00 -17.67 12.88
C GLY A 22 -12.79 -17.25 13.72
N MET A 23 -12.39 -15.97 13.70
CA MET A 23 -11.33 -15.44 14.56
C MET A 23 -11.89 -14.72 15.79
N ARG A 24 -11.09 -14.68 16.86
CA ARG A 24 -11.39 -13.87 18.05
C ARG A 24 -10.83 -12.45 17.86
N PRO A 25 -11.47 -11.42 18.43
CA PRO A 25 -10.88 -10.09 18.51
C PRO A 25 -9.49 -10.14 19.16
N ALA A 26 -8.59 -9.27 18.72
CA ALA A 26 -7.31 -9.07 19.41
C ALA A 26 -7.56 -8.55 20.83
N ALA A 27 -6.73 -8.99 21.79
CA ALA A 27 -6.79 -8.46 23.15
C ALA A 27 -6.51 -6.95 23.13
N GLY A 28 -7.32 -6.18 23.85
CA GLY A 28 -7.20 -4.71 23.92
C GLY A 28 -7.75 -3.94 22.71
N LEU A 29 -8.41 -4.60 21.74
CA LEU A 29 -8.93 -3.93 20.54
C LEU A 29 -9.94 -2.80 20.83
N THR A 30 -10.59 -2.82 22.00
CA THR A 30 -11.55 -1.80 22.46
C THR A 30 -10.99 -0.92 23.59
N ASP A 31 -9.71 -1.06 23.93
CA ASP A 31 -9.02 -0.32 24.99
C ASP A 31 -7.74 0.30 24.40
N LEU A 32 -7.92 1.04 23.30
CA LEU A 32 -6.84 1.72 22.61
C LEU A 32 -6.84 3.20 23.00
N PRO A 33 -5.72 3.77 23.45
CA PRO A 33 -5.65 5.21 23.72
C PRO A 33 -5.74 6.00 22.41
N PRO A 34 -6.69 6.93 22.25
CA PRO A 34 -6.73 7.80 21.09
C PRO A 34 -5.59 8.82 21.15
N ALA A 35 -5.05 9.17 19.98
CA ALA A 35 -4.02 10.21 19.86
C ALA A 35 -4.64 11.60 19.66
N ASP A 36 -3.99 12.62 20.22
CA ASP A 36 -4.37 14.03 20.02
C ASP A 36 -3.99 14.56 18.62
N GLY A 37 -3.11 13.89 17.90
CA GLY A 37 -2.71 14.26 16.53
C GLY A 37 -2.33 13.06 15.68
N TYR A 38 -2.47 13.20 14.36
CA TYR A 38 -2.18 12.14 13.39
C TYR A 38 -1.06 12.55 12.43
N ILE A 39 -0.06 11.69 12.26
CA ILE A 39 1.05 11.95 11.32
C ILE A 39 1.19 10.77 10.36
N ALA A 40 1.15 11.08 9.06
CA ALA A 40 1.49 10.15 8.00
C ALA A 40 2.78 10.63 7.32
N SER A 41 3.82 9.81 7.28
CA SER A 41 5.10 10.16 6.66
C SER A 41 5.55 9.06 5.70
N ALA A 42 5.85 9.44 4.45
CA ALA A 42 6.14 8.52 3.34
C ALA A 42 5.18 7.31 3.32
N ALA A 43 3.88 7.60 3.50
CA ALA A 43 2.85 6.59 3.70
C ALA A 43 2.04 6.34 2.42
N HIS A 44 1.78 5.07 2.13
CA HIS A 44 0.79 4.67 1.12
C HIS A 44 -0.62 4.52 1.73
N PRO A 45 -1.69 4.55 0.91
CA PRO A 45 -3.09 4.53 1.36
C PRO A 45 -3.55 3.18 1.93
N GLY A 46 -2.75 2.13 1.79
CA GLY A 46 -3.10 0.81 2.31
C GLY A 46 -2.28 -0.29 1.69
N ARG A 47 -2.15 -1.39 2.43
CA ARG A 47 -1.54 -2.63 1.92
C ARG A 47 -2.31 -3.18 0.71
N PRO A 48 -3.65 -3.20 0.69
CA PRO A 48 -4.41 -3.63 -0.49
C PRO A 48 -4.15 -2.77 -1.72
N GLU A 49 -4.18 -1.44 -1.56
CA GLU A 49 -3.95 -0.48 -2.65
C GLU A 49 -2.52 -0.56 -3.18
N VAL A 50 -1.53 -0.52 -2.29
CA VAL A 50 -0.12 -0.50 -2.70
C VAL A 50 0.30 -1.82 -3.33
N LEU A 51 -0.12 -2.96 -2.76
CA LEU A 51 0.18 -4.27 -3.35
C LEU A 51 -0.42 -4.34 -4.74
N THR A 52 -1.69 -3.98 -4.91
CA THR A 52 -2.33 -4.02 -6.22
C THR A 52 -1.63 -3.12 -7.23
N ALA A 53 -1.25 -1.90 -6.83
CA ALA A 53 -0.51 -0.99 -7.69
C ALA A 53 0.87 -1.54 -8.09
N TRP A 54 1.46 -2.44 -7.31
CA TRP A 54 2.76 -3.05 -7.56
C TRP A 54 2.67 -4.46 -8.20
N MET A 55 1.49 -5.09 -8.23
CA MET A 55 1.30 -6.40 -8.86
C MET A 55 1.59 -6.33 -10.36
N ASP A 56 2.31 -7.31 -10.88
CA ASP A 56 2.49 -7.47 -12.31
C ASP A 56 1.17 -7.90 -12.95
N ALA A 57 0.65 -7.04 -13.83
CA ALA A 57 -0.64 -7.26 -14.49
C ALA A 57 -0.57 -8.34 -15.57
N ALA A 58 0.64 -8.72 -16.02
CA ALA A 58 0.82 -9.71 -17.06
C ALA A 58 0.73 -11.15 -16.55
N VAL A 59 0.70 -11.39 -15.24
CA VAL A 59 0.59 -12.76 -14.70
C VAL A 59 -0.75 -13.38 -15.10
N THR A 60 -0.71 -14.50 -15.82
CA THR A 60 -1.90 -15.24 -16.27
C THR A 60 -2.18 -16.51 -15.47
N ASP A 61 -1.19 -17.03 -14.74
CA ASP A 61 -1.33 -18.17 -13.82
C ASP A 61 -0.57 -17.87 -12.53
N GLU A 62 -1.26 -17.93 -11.38
CA GLU A 62 -0.66 -17.67 -10.07
C GLU A 62 0.26 -18.80 -9.57
N ASN A 63 0.33 -19.93 -10.27
CA ASN A 63 1.20 -21.07 -9.94
C ASN A 63 2.38 -21.26 -10.90
N ASP A 64 2.41 -20.50 -12.00
CA ASP A 64 3.53 -20.50 -12.96
C ASP A 64 4.22 -19.12 -12.97
N PRO A 65 5.46 -19.00 -12.47
CA PRO A 65 6.17 -17.72 -12.40
C PRO A 65 6.53 -17.11 -13.77
N VAL A 66 6.49 -17.89 -14.86
CA VAL A 66 6.86 -17.40 -16.19
C VAL A 66 5.65 -17.09 -17.09
N ALA A 67 4.49 -17.70 -16.83
CA ALA A 67 3.28 -17.47 -17.63
C ALA A 67 2.89 -15.99 -17.63
N SER A 68 2.85 -15.39 -18.83
CA SER A 68 2.67 -13.95 -19.01
C SER A 68 1.82 -13.60 -20.23
N ASP A 69 0.98 -12.58 -20.08
CA ASP A 69 0.31 -11.88 -21.18
C ASP A 69 1.29 -10.85 -21.80
N PRO A 70 1.75 -11.04 -23.05
CA PRO A 70 2.66 -10.11 -23.71
C PRO A 70 2.09 -8.70 -23.92
N ASP A 71 0.78 -8.53 -24.02
CA ASP A 71 0.14 -7.23 -24.27
C ASP A 71 0.02 -6.38 -22.98
N LEU A 72 0.33 -6.99 -21.84
CA LEU A 72 0.39 -6.37 -20.52
C LEU A 72 1.77 -6.45 -19.88
N ASP A 73 2.76 -7.14 -20.46
CA ASP A 73 4.10 -7.22 -19.88
C ASP A 73 4.78 -5.84 -19.88
N LEU A 74 4.90 -5.26 -18.68
CA LEU A 74 5.50 -3.96 -18.43
C LEU A 74 6.98 -3.91 -18.86
N PHE A 75 7.65 -5.06 -18.92
CA PHE A 75 9.06 -5.20 -19.22
C PHE A 75 9.33 -5.71 -20.65
N ASP A 76 8.29 -5.92 -21.45
CA ASP A 76 8.43 -6.21 -22.87
C ASP A 76 8.74 -4.91 -23.64
N GLU A 77 9.78 -4.95 -24.48
CA GLU A 77 10.24 -3.78 -25.23
C GLU A 77 9.16 -3.19 -26.14
N ARG A 78 8.18 -4.00 -26.58
CA ARG A 78 7.05 -3.55 -27.42
C ARG A 78 6.11 -2.59 -26.69
N ASN A 79 6.03 -2.69 -25.36
CA ASN A 79 5.20 -1.84 -24.51
C ASN A 79 5.97 -0.67 -23.88
N GLY A 80 7.30 -0.63 -24.05
CA GLY A 80 8.22 0.14 -23.20
C GLY A 80 7.93 1.65 -23.03
N PRO A 81 8.53 2.28 -22.01
CA PRO A 81 8.22 3.66 -21.65
C PRO A 81 8.71 4.68 -22.70
N PRO A 82 8.11 5.88 -22.78
CA PRO A 82 7.01 6.35 -21.94
C PRO A 82 5.70 5.61 -22.25
N PHE A 83 5.02 5.12 -21.22
CA PHE A 83 3.81 4.33 -21.39
C PHE A 83 2.66 5.23 -21.83
N SER A 84 1.92 4.81 -22.85
CA SER A 84 0.72 5.53 -23.27
C SER A 84 -0.35 5.51 -22.18
N ALA A 85 -1.20 6.54 -22.15
CA ALA A 85 -2.32 6.58 -21.20
C ALA A 85 -3.28 5.38 -21.36
N ASP A 86 -3.46 4.88 -22.59
CA ASP A 86 -4.24 3.66 -22.87
C ASP A 86 -3.61 2.43 -22.22
N PHE A 87 -2.31 2.22 -22.42
CA PHE A 87 -1.59 1.11 -21.79
C PHE A 87 -1.70 1.16 -20.27
N VAL A 88 -1.43 2.34 -19.66
CA VAL A 88 -1.54 2.52 -18.21
C VAL A 88 -2.97 2.20 -17.73
N SER A 89 -4.00 2.64 -18.45
CA SER A 89 -5.39 2.35 -18.09
C SER A 89 -5.71 0.86 -18.10
N ARG A 90 -5.35 0.15 -19.19
CA ARG A 90 -5.54 -1.31 -19.29
C ARG A 90 -4.74 -2.07 -18.23
N TYR A 91 -3.49 -1.67 -18.01
CA TYR A 91 -2.61 -2.28 -17.02
C TYR A 91 -3.16 -2.14 -15.60
N ARG A 92 -3.61 -0.94 -15.21
CA ARG A 92 -4.24 -0.71 -13.89
C ARG A 92 -5.51 -1.52 -13.69
N ALA A 93 -6.35 -1.66 -14.73
CA ALA A 93 -7.54 -2.49 -14.67
C ALA A 93 -7.19 -3.98 -14.45
N ALA A 94 -6.17 -4.47 -15.16
CA ALA A 94 -5.69 -5.85 -15.01
C ALA A 94 -5.05 -6.12 -13.64
N GLN A 95 -4.32 -5.15 -13.05
CA GLN A 95 -3.84 -5.26 -11.67
C GLN A 95 -4.99 -5.48 -10.66
N ILE A 96 -6.06 -4.68 -10.78
CA ILE A 96 -7.25 -4.80 -9.92
C ILE A 96 -7.93 -6.15 -10.14
N ALA A 97 -8.11 -6.56 -11.41
CA ALA A 97 -8.71 -7.85 -11.75
C ALA A 97 -7.92 -9.02 -11.14
N ARG A 98 -6.58 -8.97 -11.17
CA ARG A 98 -5.71 -9.97 -10.55
C ARG A 98 -5.91 -10.04 -9.03
N ASN A 99 -5.91 -8.90 -8.33
CA ASN A 99 -6.18 -8.88 -6.87
C ASN A 99 -7.57 -9.48 -6.54
N HIS A 100 -8.59 -9.14 -7.33
CA HIS A 100 -9.94 -9.69 -7.16
C HIS A 100 -9.97 -11.21 -7.38
N ALA A 101 -9.35 -11.70 -8.46
CA ALA A 101 -9.28 -13.13 -8.77
C ALA A 101 -8.59 -13.93 -7.65
N ILE A 102 -7.46 -13.44 -7.12
CA ILE A 102 -6.81 -14.07 -5.96
C ILE A 102 -7.75 -14.06 -4.75
N THR A 103 -8.47 -12.95 -4.50
CA THR A 103 -9.43 -12.89 -3.40
C THR A 103 -10.55 -13.93 -3.55
N ASP A 104 -11.16 -14.03 -4.73
CA ASP A 104 -12.24 -15.00 -5.00
C ASP A 104 -11.77 -16.44 -4.79
N TRP A 105 -10.56 -16.74 -5.26
CA TRP A 105 -9.92 -18.02 -5.03
C TRP A 105 -9.65 -18.28 -3.54
N VAL A 106 -9.11 -17.29 -2.81
CA VAL A 106 -8.83 -17.39 -1.37
C VAL A 106 -10.11 -17.66 -0.57
N GLU A 107 -11.22 -16.97 -0.87
CA GLU A 107 -12.50 -17.16 -0.19
C GLU A 107 -13.07 -18.57 -0.45
N THR A 108 -12.95 -19.06 -1.68
CA THR A 108 -13.38 -20.41 -2.06
C THR A 108 -12.52 -21.46 -1.38
N GLU A 109 -11.20 -21.26 -1.39
CA GLU A 109 -10.23 -22.19 -0.85
C GLU A 109 -10.31 -22.27 0.67
N LEU A 110 -10.57 -21.14 1.35
CA LEU A 110 -10.72 -21.11 2.81
C LEU A 110 -11.88 -22.00 3.24
N LYS A 111 -13.04 -21.87 2.59
CA LYS A 111 -14.21 -22.73 2.84
C LYS A 111 -13.88 -24.20 2.60
N ARG A 112 -13.14 -24.52 1.53
CA ARG A 112 -12.75 -25.89 1.18
C ARG A 112 -11.85 -26.52 2.24
N VAL A 113 -10.84 -25.80 2.72
CA VAL A 113 -9.90 -26.34 3.72
C VAL A 113 -10.53 -26.43 5.12
N GLU A 114 -11.40 -25.47 5.48
CA GLU A 114 -12.19 -25.51 6.72
C GLU A 114 -13.15 -26.70 6.77
N ALA A 115 -13.85 -27.00 5.67
CA ALA A 115 -14.70 -28.18 5.56
C ALA A 115 -13.91 -29.50 5.70
N ALA A 116 -12.61 -29.49 5.43
CA ALA A 116 -11.71 -30.61 5.62
C ALA A 116 -11.02 -30.63 7.01
N GLY A 117 -11.37 -29.70 7.91
CA GLY A 117 -10.85 -29.62 9.28
C GLY A 117 -9.54 -28.82 9.43
N PHE A 118 -9.08 -28.12 8.40
CA PHE A 118 -7.91 -27.22 8.47
C PHE A 118 -8.36 -25.79 8.78
N SER A 119 -7.56 -25.03 9.53
CA SER A 119 -7.91 -23.65 9.89
C SER A 119 -7.49 -22.60 8.86
N ASP A 120 -6.46 -22.89 8.05
CA ASP A 120 -5.84 -22.02 7.05
C ASP A 120 -4.87 -22.84 6.16
N ARG A 121 -4.32 -22.24 5.10
CA ARG A 121 -3.18 -22.78 4.34
C ARG A 121 -2.24 -21.67 3.85
N PRO A 122 -0.94 -21.95 3.70
CA PRO A 122 -0.03 -21.03 3.02
C PRO A 122 -0.24 -21.05 1.49
N PHE A 123 0.09 -19.94 0.84
CA PHE A 123 0.26 -19.82 -0.61
C PHE A 123 1.20 -18.66 -0.93
N THR A 124 1.65 -18.58 -2.19
CA THR A 124 2.58 -17.55 -2.64
C THR A 124 1.90 -16.57 -3.59
N VAL A 125 2.35 -15.31 -3.58
CA VAL A 125 1.99 -14.30 -4.58
C VAL A 125 3.26 -13.79 -5.22
N MET A 126 3.41 -13.99 -6.51
CA MET A 126 4.65 -13.65 -7.23
C MET A 126 4.52 -12.36 -8.03
N ARG A 127 5.67 -11.79 -8.43
CA ARG A 127 5.75 -10.64 -9.34
C ARG A 127 4.95 -9.44 -8.83
N THR A 128 5.48 -8.80 -7.78
CA THR A 128 4.86 -7.67 -7.07
C THR A 128 5.75 -6.43 -7.02
N TRP A 129 6.54 -6.20 -8.07
CA TRP A 129 7.40 -5.02 -8.25
C TRP A 129 7.24 -4.41 -9.66
N ALA A 130 5.99 -4.23 -10.10
CA ALA A 130 5.65 -3.83 -11.45
C ALA A 130 4.59 -2.72 -11.48
N ASP A 131 4.79 -1.67 -10.67
CA ASP A 131 4.05 -0.41 -10.83
C ASP A 131 4.65 0.37 -12.02
N PRO A 132 3.86 0.80 -13.03
CA PRO A 132 4.38 1.59 -14.15
C PRO A 132 5.16 2.84 -13.73
N ARG A 133 4.81 3.45 -12.58
CA ARG A 133 5.50 4.64 -12.04
C ARG A 133 6.92 4.36 -11.56
N MET A 134 7.26 3.11 -11.24
CA MET A 134 8.63 2.69 -10.89
C MET A 134 9.54 2.70 -12.11
N VAL A 135 8.99 2.41 -13.30
CA VAL A 135 9.72 2.28 -14.56
C VAL A 135 9.73 3.59 -15.34
N ASP A 136 8.56 4.21 -15.49
CA ASP A 136 8.37 5.45 -16.24
C ASP A 136 8.27 6.66 -15.31
N PRO A 137 9.29 7.54 -15.28
CA PRO A 137 9.28 8.73 -14.43
C PRO A 137 8.27 9.79 -14.90
N THR A 138 7.73 9.69 -16.12
CA THR A 138 6.83 10.70 -16.69
C THR A 138 5.39 10.60 -16.19
N ILE A 139 4.95 9.42 -15.71
CA ILE A 139 3.58 9.20 -15.18
C ILE A 139 3.31 10.03 -13.93
N GLU A 140 4.34 10.32 -13.15
CA GLU A 140 4.24 11.18 -11.97
C GLU A 140 5.62 11.78 -11.67
N PRO A 141 6.02 12.90 -12.29
CA PRO A 141 7.40 13.40 -12.20
C PRO A 141 7.80 13.84 -10.78
N THR A 142 8.91 13.30 -10.25
CA THR A 142 9.49 13.69 -8.96
C THR A 142 11.02 13.67 -9.00
N LYS A 143 11.69 13.84 -7.85
CA LYS A 143 13.16 13.74 -7.73
C LYS A 143 13.67 12.30 -7.57
N ARG A 144 12.79 11.29 -7.70
CA ARG A 144 13.18 9.88 -7.59
C ARG A 144 14.11 9.49 -8.73
N GLN A 145 14.99 8.53 -8.45
CA GLN A 145 15.73 7.85 -9.50
C GLN A 145 14.75 7.06 -10.38
N PRO A 146 14.74 7.26 -11.72
CA PRO A 146 13.90 6.47 -12.63
C PRO A 146 14.29 4.98 -12.64
N ASN A 147 13.36 4.11 -13.00
CA ASN A 147 13.56 2.67 -13.12
C ASN A 147 14.13 2.02 -11.84
N LEU A 148 13.59 2.42 -10.69
CA LEU A 148 14.00 1.96 -9.37
C LEU A 148 12.77 1.69 -8.50
N CYS A 149 12.84 0.62 -7.71
CA CYS A 149 11.92 0.32 -6.60
C CYS A 149 12.75 0.00 -5.34
N TYR A 150 12.10 -0.29 -4.22
CA TYR A 150 12.81 -0.59 -2.96
C TYR A 150 13.73 -1.82 -3.02
N ALA A 151 13.43 -2.76 -3.91
CA ALA A 151 14.22 -3.97 -4.13
C ALA A 151 15.23 -3.84 -5.31
N GLY A 152 15.46 -2.63 -5.80
CA GLY A 152 16.39 -2.34 -6.91
C GLY A 152 15.67 -2.16 -8.25
N VAL A 153 16.28 -2.63 -9.35
CA VAL A 153 15.72 -2.46 -10.70
C VAL A 153 14.42 -3.28 -10.83
N PRO A 154 13.27 -2.67 -11.17
CA PRO A 154 11.95 -3.32 -11.19
C PRO A 154 11.90 -4.67 -11.91
N VAL A 155 12.44 -4.80 -13.13
CA VAL A 155 12.42 -6.08 -13.87
C VAL A 155 13.13 -7.22 -13.13
N ARG A 156 14.24 -6.92 -12.44
CA ARG A 156 15.01 -7.91 -11.68
C ARG A 156 14.30 -8.25 -10.37
N ALA A 157 13.81 -7.23 -9.66
CA ALA A 157 13.07 -7.38 -8.42
C ALA A 157 11.78 -8.19 -8.64
N ASN A 158 11.03 -7.88 -9.70
CA ASN A 158 9.76 -8.51 -10.03
C ASN A 158 9.91 -9.99 -10.39
N ARG A 159 11.02 -10.37 -11.07
CA ARG A 159 11.36 -11.76 -11.40
C ARG A 159 12.12 -12.49 -10.29
N SER A 160 12.15 -11.94 -9.07
CA SER A 160 12.83 -12.53 -7.91
C SER A 160 11.84 -13.14 -6.91
N ALA A 161 12.37 -13.85 -5.91
CA ALA A 161 11.58 -14.36 -4.78
C ALA A 161 11.28 -13.29 -3.71
N HIS A 162 11.76 -12.05 -3.85
CA HIS A 162 11.64 -10.99 -2.85
C HIS A 162 10.43 -10.07 -3.08
N GLY A 163 9.30 -10.63 -3.53
CA GLY A 163 8.05 -9.89 -3.70
C GLY A 163 7.42 -9.48 -2.36
N ILE A 164 6.71 -8.35 -2.35
CA ILE A 164 5.76 -8.07 -1.26
C ILE A 164 4.64 -9.09 -1.32
N ALA A 165 4.18 -9.53 -0.14
CA ALA A 165 3.17 -10.59 0.01
C ALA A 165 3.59 -11.95 -0.58
N ALA A 166 4.89 -12.16 -0.86
CA ALA A 166 5.39 -13.41 -1.46
C ALA A 166 5.01 -14.66 -0.67
N ALA A 167 4.91 -14.57 0.65
CA ALA A 167 4.35 -15.60 1.51
C ALA A 167 3.08 -15.09 2.18
N CYS A 168 1.95 -15.74 1.91
CA CYS A 168 0.65 -15.45 2.49
C CYS A 168 0.04 -16.72 3.10
N THR A 169 -0.90 -16.53 4.01
CA THR A 169 -1.98 -17.48 4.26
C THR A 169 -3.29 -16.95 3.69
N LEU A 170 -4.32 -17.78 3.58
CA LEU A 170 -5.64 -17.35 3.11
C LEU A 170 -6.16 -16.21 3.98
N ARG A 171 -6.07 -16.35 5.31
CA ARG A 171 -6.53 -15.30 6.23
C ARG A 171 -5.68 -14.03 6.16
N SER A 172 -4.37 -14.14 5.98
CA SER A 172 -3.52 -12.95 5.83
C SER A 172 -3.87 -12.17 4.56
N TRP A 173 -4.23 -12.87 3.48
CA TRP A 173 -4.71 -12.23 2.25
C TRP A 173 -6.01 -11.45 2.48
N LEU A 174 -7.02 -12.08 3.07
CA LEU A 174 -8.31 -11.43 3.36
C LEU A 174 -8.16 -10.25 4.32
N GLY A 175 -7.32 -10.38 5.35
CA GLY A 175 -7.14 -9.34 6.36
C GLY A 175 -6.27 -8.15 5.93
N MET A 176 -5.33 -8.35 4.99
CA MET A 176 -4.31 -7.34 4.69
C MET A 176 -4.14 -6.96 3.22
N TRP A 177 -4.44 -7.85 2.27
CA TRP A 177 -4.02 -7.69 0.87
C TRP A 177 -5.19 -7.57 -0.12
N SER A 178 -6.36 -8.10 0.24
CA SER A 178 -7.55 -8.01 -0.59
C SER A 178 -8.07 -6.58 -0.71
N LEU A 179 -8.24 -6.08 -1.93
CA LEU A 179 -8.92 -4.80 -2.17
C LEU A 179 -10.41 -4.83 -1.80
N LYS A 180 -11.04 -6.02 -1.88
CA LYS A 180 -12.48 -6.18 -1.67
C LYS A 180 -12.85 -6.20 -0.20
N VAL A 181 -12.09 -6.93 0.62
CA VAL A 181 -12.54 -7.30 1.98
C VAL A 181 -11.60 -6.85 3.11
N ALA A 182 -10.37 -6.45 2.83
CA ALA A 182 -9.47 -6.02 3.90
C ALA A 182 -9.98 -4.72 4.55
N GLN A 183 -10.15 -4.76 5.87
CA GLN A 183 -10.69 -3.63 6.64
C GLN A 183 -9.66 -2.51 6.89
N THR A 184 -8.40 -2.69 6.50
CA THR A 184 -7.29 -1.76 6.83
C THR A 184 -6.83 -0.88 5.67
N ARG A 185 -7.74 -0.62 4.72
CA ARG A 185 -7.63 0.47 3.73
C ARG A 185 -7.73 1.82 4.43
N ALA A 186 -6.88 2.80 4.12
CA ALA A 186 -6.81 4.01 4.95
C ALA A 186 -8.04 4.91 4.81
N GLU A 187 -8.60 5.08 3.61
CA GLU A 187 -9.62 6.13 3.36
C GLU A 187 -10.84 6.09 4.29
N PRO A 188 -11.50 4.93 4.53
CA PRO A 188 -12.62 4.89 5.47
C PRO A 188 -12.24 5.30 6.89
N HIS A 189 -11.00 5.03 7.31
CA HIS A 189 -10.49 5.40 8.62
C HIS A 189 -10.05 6.85 8.69
N LEU A 190 -9.39 7.37 7.64
CA LEU A 190 -8.98 8.77 7.54
C LEU A 190 -10.21 9.70 7.60
N ALA A 191 -11.33 9.28 7.01
CA ALA A 191 -12.61 9.99 7.09
C ALA A 191 -13.22 10.06 8.50
N ARG A 192 -12.60 9.42 9.50
CA ARG A 192 -13.01 9.40 10.90
C ARG A 192 -12.00 10.12 11.81
N ILE A 193 -10.87 10.56 11.26
CA ILE A 193 -9.82 11.28 12.00
C ILE A 193 -10.09 12.77 11.91
N THR A 194 -10.56 13.35 13.02
CA THR A 194 -10.89 14.77 13.17
C THR A 194 -9.82 15.57 13.90
N CYS A 195 -8.88 14.90 14.58
CA CYS A 195 -7.77 15.56 15.27
C CYS A 195 -6.79 16.18 14.26
N PRO A 196 -5.95 17.15 14.69
CA PRO A 196 -4.97 17.77 13.81
C PRO A 196 -4.06 16.76 13.13
N ALA A 197 -3.75 16.99 11.85
CA ALA A 197 -2.98 16.06 11.04
C ALA A 197 -1.80 16.68 10.27
N LEU A 198 -0.73 15.90 10.11
CA LEU A 198 0.43 16.22 9.28
C LEU A 198 0.69 15.09 8.28
N VAL A 199 0.81 15.43 7.00
CA VAL A 199 1.18 14.50 5.93
C VAL A 199 2.53 14.94 5.34
N ILE A 200 3.54 14.06 5.39
CA ILE A 200 4.88 14.31 4.88
C ILE A 200 5.15 13.36 3.71
N ASN A 201 5.40 13.92 2.52
CA ASN A 201 5.87 13.19 1.35
C ASN A 201 7.40 13.16 1.29
N ALA A 202 8.00 12.10 0.76
CA ALA A 202 9.42 12.03 0.41
C ALA A 202 9.57 12.17 -1.12
N GLU A 203 10.26 13.20 -1.61
CA GLU A 203 10.28 13.54 -3.05
C GLU A 203 11.07 12.54 -3.91
N GLN A 204 11.99 11.79 -3.32
CA GLN A 204 12.81 10.79 -4.02
C GLN A 204 12.32 9.35 -3.80
N ASP A 205 11.15 9.18 -3.19
CA ASP A 205 10.55 7.88 -2.94
C ASP A 205 10.26 7.12 -4.25
N THR A 206 10.59 5.83 -4.26
CA THR A 206 10.50 4.93 -5.42
C THR A 206 9.35 3.92 -5.33
N GLY A 207 8.48 4.03 -4.33
CA GLY A 207 7.31 3.15 -4.16
C GLY A 207 6.07 3.84 -3.61
N VAL A 208 6.21 4.98 -2.94
CA VAL A 208 5.11 5.88 -2.53
C VAL A 208 5.28 7.19 -3.28
N PHE A 209 4.19 7.70 -3.85
CA PHE A 209 4.24 8.87 -4.73
C PHE A 209 3.43 10.04 -4.16
N PRO A 210 3.67 11.29 -4.62
CA PRO A 210 2.91 12.46 -4.16
C PRO A 210 1.38 12.30 -4.22
N SER A 211 0.86 11.55 -5.19
CA SER A 211 -0.56 11.21 -5.32
C SER A 211 -1.09 10.39 -4.15
N ASP A 212 -0.26 9.51 -3.56
CA ASP A 212 -0.60 8.75 -2.36
C ASP A 212 -0.71 9.67 -1.13
N ALA A 213 0.26 10.58 -0.96
CA ALA A 213 0.23 11.58 0.10
C ALA A 213 -0.99 12.52 -0.03
N LYS A 214 -1.28 12.98 -1.25
CA LYS A 214 -2.45 13.80 -1.53
C LYS A 214 -3.76 13.05 -1.22
N ARG A 215 -3.87 11.78 -1.62
CA ARG A 215 -5.04 10.94 -1.32
C ARG A 215 -5.27 10.81 0.18
N ILE A 216 -4.21 10.60 0.96
CA ILE A 216 -4.29 10.57 2.43
C ILE A 216 -4.75 11.92 2.98
N PHE A 217 -4.14 13.02 2.52
CA PHE A 217 -4.47 14.37 2.96
C PHE A 217 -5.93 14.74 2.67
N ASP A 218 -6.42 14.44 1.47
CA ASP A 218 -7.77 14.76 1.05
C ASP A 218 -8.81 13.95 1.85
N ALA A 219 -8.52 12.68 2.17
CA ALA A 219 -9.42 11.78 2.90
C ALA A 219 -9.55 12.09 4.40
N LEU A 220 -8.62 12.85 4.99
CA LEU A 220 -8.71 13.27 6.40
C LEU A 220 -9.94 14.15 6.65
N ALA A 221 -10.77 13.77 7.63
CA ALA A 221 -11.97 14.54 8.02
C ALA A 221 -11.65 15.83 8.78
N GLY A 222 -10.54 15.87 9.52
CA GLY A 222 -10.08 17.06 10.23
C GLY A 222 -9.74 18.22 9.27
N THR A 223 -10.06 19.44 9.70
CA THR A 223 -9.75 20.67 8.94
C THR A 223 -8.40 21.28 9.29
N ASP A 224 -7.89 21.03 10.51
CA ASP A 224 -6.53 21.40 10.89
C ASP A 224 -5.52 20.36 10.37
N LYS A 225 -5.27 20.41 9.06
CA LYS A 225 -4.36 19.50 8.38
C LYS A 225 -3.29 20.24 7.60
N THR A 226 -2.07 19.75 7.67
CA THR A 226 -0.90 20.29 6.95
C THR A 226 -0.29 19.21 6.08
N MET A 227 0.13 19.56 4.85
CA MET A 227 0.92 18.68 3.98
C MET A 227 2.23 19.37 3.60
N CYS A 228 3.32 18.64 3.64
CA CYS A 228 4.62 19.09 3.15
C CYS A 228 5.39 17.95 2.48
N ALA A 229 6.52 18.28 1.85
CA ALA A 229 7.43 17.31 1.26
C ALA A 229 8.86 17.59 1.73
N ILE A 230 9.68 16.53 1.80
CA ILE A 230 11.11 16.60 2.09
C ILE A 230 11.86 15.96 0.92
N ASP A 231 12.96 16.58 0.50
CA ASP A 231 13.81 16.09 -0.58
C ASP A 231 14.68 14.91 -0.12
N THR A 232 14.08 13.72 -0.08
CA THR A 232 14.70 12.51 0.47
C THR A 232 14.05 11.24 -0.05
N ASP A 233 14.69 10.09 0.21
CA ASP A 233 14.17 8.76 -0.07
C ASP A 233 13.08 8.32 0.93
N HIS A 234 12.46 7.16 0.68
CA HIS A 234 11.38 6.60 1.51
C HIS A 234 11.73 6.50 3.01
N TYR A 235 12.99 6.20 3.33
CA TYR A 235 13.48 5.96 4.69
C TYR A 235 14.20 7.18 5.30
N PHE A 236 14.12 8.32 4.62
CA PHE A 236 14.74 9.58 4.99
C PHE A 236 16.26 9.42 5.18
N THR A 237 16.93 8.59 4.38
CA THR A 237 18.37 8.30 4.58
C THR A 237 19.32 9.30 3.94
N THR A 238 18.83 10.24 3.12
CA THR A 238 19.66 11.35 2.64
C THR A 238 20.22 12.16 3.83
N PRO A 239 21.48 12.63 3.77
CA PRO A 239 22.10 13.33 4.88
C PRO A 239 21.27 14.51 5.39
N GLY A 240 20.90 14.49 6.68
CA GLY A 240 20.12 15.55 7.33
C GLY A 240 18.59 15.37 7.28
N ALA A 241 18.04 14.52 6.41
CA ALA A 241 16.60 14.41 6.22
C ALA A 241 15.83 13.94 7.47
N ARG A 242 16.39 13.04 8.27
CA ARG A 242 15.77 12.63 9.56
C ARG A 242 15.71 13.78 10.56
N THR A 243 16.74 14.63 10.60
CA THR A 243 16.75 15.82 11.46
C THR A 243 15.69 16.82 10.98
N GLU A 244 15.62 17.08 9.68
CA GLU A 244 14.60 17.96 9.08
C GLU A 244 13.18 17.43 9.35
N GLN A 245 12.96 16.13 9.20
CA GLN A 245 11.68 15.49 9.50
C GLN A 245 11.30 15.65 10.97
N ALA A 246 12.23 15.37 11.90
CA ALA A 246 12.02 15.52 13.33
C ALA A 246 11.71 16.98 13.70
N ASP A 247 12.48 17.93 13.18
CA ASP A 247 12.25 19.37 13.39
C ASP A 247 10.91 19.83 12.83
N THR A 248 10.51 19.32 11.66
CA THR A 248 9.22 19.61 11.03
C THR A 248 8.08 19.15 11.93
N ILE A 249 8.16 17.92 12.44
CA ILE A 249 7.16 17.35 13.35
C ILE A 249 7.14 18.15 14.67
N ALA A 250 8.29 18.41 15.28
CA ALA A 250 8.38 19.15 16.54
C ALA A 250 7.81 20.56 16.44
N LYS A 251 8.15 21.30 15.37
CA LYS A 251 7.58 22.64 15.08
C LYS A 251 6.07 22.58 14.85
N TRP A 252 5.58 21.52 14.22
CA TRP A 252 4.14 21.32 13.99
C TRP A 252 3.40 21.03 15.31
N ILE A 253 3.98 20.22 16.21
CA ILE A 253 3.45 19.92 17.54
C ILE A 253 3.42 21.18 18.41
N ALA A 254 4.52 21.93 18.50
CA ALA A 254 4.65 23.10 19.37
C ALA A 254 3.64 24.24 19.07
N LYS A 255 3.04 24.25 17.87
CA LYS A 255 1.97 25.20 17.51
C LYS A 255 0.61 24.85 18.12
N ARG A 256 0.42 23.60 18.57
CA ARG A 256 -0.89 23.03 18.95
C ARG A 256 -0.96 22.60 20.41
N TRP A 257 0.15 22.12 20.95
CA TRP A 257 0.26 21.69 22.34
C TRP A 257 1.42 22.45 23.00
N ARG A 258 1.13 23.11 24.13
CA ARG A 258 2.08 23.86 24.96
C ARG A 258 2.17 23.22 26.33
#